data_AF-A0AAD9G8F5-F1
#
_entry.id   AF-A0AAD9G8F5-F1
#
_cell.length_a   1.000
_cell.length_b   1.000
_cell.length_c   1.000
_cell.angle_alpha   90.00
_cell.angle_beta   90.00
_cell.angle_gamma   90.00
#
_symmetry.space_group_name_H-M   'P 1'
#
loop_
_entity.id
_entity.type
_entity.pdbx_description
1 polymer ?
#
loop_
_entity_poly.entity_id
_entity_poly.type
_entity_poly.pdbx_seq_one_letter_code
_entity_poly.pdbx_strand_id
1 'polypeptide(L)'
;MKLSHVLILSVFSSVSAVKTQLNGWYPCSDYTFSDEGVPEDLIKAECGTYNAPLRYPGICDSTSETTVDIFVKRILASNNSDTATNVWVLQGGPGYSSTAMESLMVDLYDQLEGTVNVYTMDHRGTGRSTFLDCVAAQATTTGSPHGGSIDPAEVPFCAEDLQFKYGDLASFSVTSAAMDLSVMISDYSNGANTTVYGVSYGTAWVERLIHLNPPTVTGYVLDSVAVSSGAPRDKFEYFSTWNIDFGEVGDAFLALCEENNECKTRFEPKGLANTLGDLLETFDKEPNSTCAVLMNYLTTNLINEPPAMILRSALGALLQRLTLRKLIAPLVYRLNRCSQEDIEVLTYFGAYYNYDVAYKSQDDAFYSPLLYYLIIFSEMWETPTPSPMEMRKRFTDAKMSDPEVYMDTPLYCAFSKENSTVCNELNVSDYMGNGIIYQQDKYWNKSAVIPEQASVLLLNGRLDPLTLHKYAEALLEALDGDNKELVTFEYSVHDQISSTPLEENGDRSHTCGLNLLVSYVKNNGNLQLLDKSCVDEQPEFNYAAPMEYINALLGTDDAYDGVFNSSLSAEYSWQ
;
A
#
# COMPACT_ATOMS: atom_id res chain seq x y z
N MET A 1 -4.73 70.51 33.18
CA MET A 1 -3.79 69.37 33.09
C MET A 1 -4.05 68.41 34.26
N LYS A 2 -4.68 67.27 33.98
CA LYS A 2 -4.64 66.07 34.83
C LYS A 2 -4.50 64.90 33.86
N LEU A 3 -3.31 64.33 33.79
CA LEU A 3 -3.04 63.08 33.04
C LEU A 3 -3.42 61.92 33.94
N SER A 4 -4.32 61.06 33.48
CA SER A 4 -4.53 59.73 34.04
C SER A 4 -3.62 58.75 33.30
N HIS A 5 -2.74 58.07 34.03
CA HIS A 5 -1.97 56.93 33.51
C HIS A 5 -2.85 55.69 33.52
N VAL A 6 -3.04 55.08 32.35
CA VAL A 6 -3.60 53.73 32.20
C VAL A 6 -2.42 52.77 32.19
N LEU A 7 -2.29 51.96 33.24
CA LEU A 7 -1.40 50.79 33.23
C LEU A 7 -2.06 49.69 32.40
N ILE A 8 -1.44 49.32 31.29
CA ILE A 8 -1.77 48.10 30.55
C ILE A 8 -0.96 46.97 31.19
N LEU A 9 -1.63 46.11 31.98
CA LEU A 9 -1.06 44.83 32.40
C LEU A 9 -1.15 43.86 31.22
N SER A 10 0.00 43.57 30.61
CA SER A 10 0.16 42.45 29.69
C SER A 10 0.13 41.15 30.49
N VAL A 11 -0.99 40.43 30.41
CA VAL A 11 -1.10 39.04 30.88
C VAL A 11 -0.42 38.17 29.82
N PHE A 12 0.82 37.76 30.07
CA PHE A 12 1.42 36.65 29.35
C PHE A 12 0.73 35.38 29.84
N SER A 13 -0.25 34.89 29.08
CA SER A 13 -0.72 33.51 29.20
C SER A 13 0.41 32.60 28.75
N SER A 14 1.11 32.00 29.71
CA SER A 14 2.01 30.87 29.47
C SER A 14 1.16 29.71 28.97
N VAL A 15 1.22 29.42 27.66
CA VAL A 15 0.71 28.16 27.12
C VAL A 15 1.60 27.07 27.71
N SER A 16 1.06 26.24 28.60
CA SER A 16 1.74 25.02 29.05
C SER A 16 2.01 24.17 27.81
N ALA A 17 3.28 23.87 27.55
CA ALA A 17 3.65 22.95 26.50
C ALA A 17 3.13 21.55 26.86
N VAL A 18 2.45 20.89 25.93
CA VAL A 18 2.01 19.50 26.07
C VAL A 18 3.23 18.65 26.41
N LYS A 19 3.15 17.88 27.49
CA LYS A 19 4.25 17.02 27.92
C LYS A 19 4.22 15.71 27.12
N THR A 20 4.69 15.76 25.88
CA THR A 20 4.84 14.58 25.02
C THR A 20 5.98 13.71 25.56
N GLN A 21 5.77 12.41 25.67
CA GLN A 21 6.75 11.50 26.26
C GLN A 21 6.59 10.08 25.71
N LEU A 22 7.69 9.38 25.49
CA LEU A 22 7.71 7.92 25.31
C LEU A 22 7.53 7.22 26.67
N ASN A 23 6.59 6.29 26.75
CA ASN A 23 6.27 5.57 28.00
C ASN A 23 7.35 4.57 28.45
N GLY A 24 8.38 4.33 27.63
CA GLY A 24 9.46 3.39 27.86
C GLY A 24 9.68 2.48 26.66
N TRP A 25 10.74 1.67 26.74
CA TRP A 25 10.98 0.56 25.83
C TRP A 25 10.85 -0.73 26.64
N TYR A 26 9.99 -1.64 26.18
CA TYR A 26 9.63 -2.88 26.86
C TYR A 26 9.91 -4.06 25.92
N PRO A 27 10.50 -5.16 26.39
CA PRO A 27 10.64 -6.36 25.57
C PRO A 27 9.28 -6.79 24.98
N CYS A 28 9.25 -7.08 23.69
CA CYS A 28 8.05 -7.52 22.98
C CYS A 28 8.44 -8.51 21.87
N SER A 29 7.51 -9.33 21.41
CA SER A 29 7.80 -10.32 20.37
C SER A 29 8.31 -9.66 19.09
N ASP A 30 9.29 -10.31 18.42
CA ASP A 30 9.83 -9.86 17.14
C ASP A 30 8.69 -9.74 16.11
N TYR A 31 7.84 -10.78 16.05
CA TYR A 31 6.57 -10.80 15.31
C TYR A 31 5.38 -10.66 16.27
N THR A 32 4.49 -9.71 16.00
CA THR A 32 3.27 -9.47 16.78
C THR A 32 2.31 -10.66 16.69
N PHE A 33 2.24 -11.26 15.51
CA PHE A 33 1.42 -12.42 15.23
C PHE A 33 2.34 -13.61 14.94
N SER A 34 2.26 -14.64 15.77
CA SER A 34 2.98 -15.91 15.59
C SER A 34 2.15 -17.04 16.20
N ASP A 35 2.06 -18.17 15.49
CA ASP A 35 1.37 -19.36 15.99
C ASP A 35 2.17 -20.06 17.09
N GLU A 36 3.49 -19.92 17.05
CA GLU A 36 4.42 -20.44 18.03
C GLU A 36 5.03 -19.27 18.83
N GLY A 37 4.75 -19.23 20.14
CA GLY A 37 5.36 -18.23 21.01
C GLY A 37 6.89 -18.39 21.06
N VAL A 38 7.61 -17.28 21.03
CA VAL A 38 9.07 -17.28 21.07
C VAL A 38 9.57 -17.31 22.53
N PRO A 39 10.55 -18.15 22.90
CA PRO A 39 11.21 -18.10 24.19
C PRO A 39 11.73 -16.69 24.52
N GLU A 40 11.58 -16.24 25.77
CA GLU A 40 11.92 -14.88 26.20
C GLU A 40 13.40 -14.51 25.95
N ASP A 41 14.29 -15.50 26.00
CA ASP A 41 15.74 -15.35 25.74
C ASP A 41 16.10 -15.15 24.26
N LEU A 42 15.15 -15.35 23.35
CA LEU A 42 15.32 -15.14 21.91
C LEU A 42 14.65 -13.86 21.40
N ILE A 43 13.91 -13.15 22.27
CA ILE A 43 13.28 -11.88 21.93
C ILE A 43 14.34 -10.78 21.76
N LYS A 44 14.41 -10.19 20.56
CA LYS A 44 15.30 -9.07 20.24
C LYS A 44 14.58 -7.73 20.28
N ALA A 45 13.26 -7.72 20.04
CA ALA A 45 12.50 -6.49 19.89
C ALA A 45 12.10 -5.83 21.21
N GLU A 46 12.02 -4.49 21.16
CA GLU A 46 11.44 -3.65 22.19
C GLU A 46 10.33 -2.77 21.60
N CYS A 47 9.25 -2.57 22.36
CA CYS A 47 8.10 -1.79 21.95
C CYS A 47 7.84 -0.66 22.95
N GLY A 48 7.16 0.39 22.50
CA GLY A 48 6.77 1.52 23.33
C GLY A 48 5.57 2.26 22.75
N THR A 49 5.11 3.25 23.50
CA THR A 49 4.04 4.16 23.08
C THR A 49 4.49 5.59 23.31
N TYR A 50 4.56 6.37 22.24
CA TYR A 50 4.84 7.80 22.27
C TYR A 50 3.53 8.57 22.32
N ASN A 51 3.37 9.40 23.35
CA ASN A 51 2.21 10.27 23.46
C ASN A 51 2.47 11.58 22.68
N ALA A 52 2.04 11.59 21.42
CA ALA A 52 2.20 12.68 20.47
C ALA A 52 1.13 13.76 20.67
N PRO A 53 1.41 15.03 20.33
CA PRO A 53 0.35 16.04 20.32
C PRO A 53 -0.66 15.67 19.23
N LEU A 54 -1.96 15.80 19.52
CA LEU A 54 -3.00 15.56 18.51
C LEU A 54 -2.81 16.48 17.29
N ARG A 55 -2.34 17.71 17.53
CA ARG A 55 -2.14 18.74 16.49
C ARG A 55 -0.76 19.34 16.58
N TYR A 56 -0.02 19.31 15.47
CA TYR A 56 1.26 19.98 15.35
C TYR A 56 1.08 21.44 14.89
N PRO A 57 1.86 22.40 15.45
CA PRO A 57 1.81 23.80 15.03
C PRO A 57 2.04 23.98 13.52
N GLY A 58 1.18 24.77 12.87
CA GLY A 58 1.27 25.04 11.43
C GLY A 58 0.62 23.99 10.53
N ILE A 59 0.10 22.89 11.09
CA ILE A 59 -0.75 21.92 10.38
C ILE A 59 -2.22 22.16 10.74
N CYS A 60 -2.53 22.23 12.03
CA CYS A 60 -3.86 22.61 12.53
C CYS A 60 -3.73 23.38 13.85
N ASP A 61 -4.59 24.39 14.06
CA ASP A 61 -4.52 25.28 15.22
C ASP A 61 -4.85 24.53 16.52
N SER A 62 -4.07 24.74 17.60
CA SER A 62 -4.36 24.15 18.91
C SER A 62 -4.20 25.11 20.08
N THR A 63 -5.18 25.02 20.99
CA THR A 63 -5.15 25.54 22.36
C THR A 63 -5.34 24.43 23.41
N SER A 64 -5.47 23.15 23.01
CA SER A 64 -5.72 22.02 23.92
C SER A 64 -4.48 21.15 24.13
N GLU A 65 -4.36 20.58 25.33
CA GLU A 65 -3.31 19.63 25.72
C GLU A 65 -3.62 18.19 25.30
N THR A 66 -4.41 18.01 24.22
CA THR A 66 -4.87 16.67 23.78
C THR A 66 -3.77 15.94 23.02
N THR A 67 -3.62 14.65 23.29
CA THR A 67 -2.60 13.80 22.71
C THR A 67 -3.19 12.55 22.09
N VAL A 68 -2.40 11.90 21.24
CA VAL A 68 -2.67 10.59 20.66
C VAL A 68 -1.49 9.68 20.94
N ASP A 69 -1.80 8.42 21.17
CA ASP A 69 -0.79 7.38 21.37
C ASP A 69 -0.28 6.86 20.04
N ILE A 70 1.03 6.77 19.90
CA ILE A 70 1.74 6.29 18.72
C ILE A 70 2.55 5.07 19.10
N PHE A 71 2.24 3.91 18.53
CA PHE A 71 2.98 2.68 18.76
C PHE A 71 4.32 2.70 18.00
N VAL A 72 5.38 2.27 18.68
CA VAL A 72 6.73 2.18 18.12
C VAL A 72 7.37 0.85 18.51
N LYS A 73 8.17 0.28 17.62
CA LYS A 73 8.94 -0.95 17.83
C LYS A 73 10.37 -0.78 17.33
N ARG A 74 11.34 -1.41 17.99
CA ARG A 74 12.74 -1.42 17.59
C ARG A 74 13.43 -2.75 17.85
N ILE A 75 14.49 -3.02 17.10
CA ILE A 75 15.50 -4.04 17.37
C ILE A 75 16.83 -3.29 17.45
N LEU A 76 17.53 -3.39 18.59
CA LEU A 76 18.80 -2.69 18.79
C LEU A 76 19.98 -3.51 18.27
N ALA A 77 21.01 -2.82 17.78
CA ALA A 77 22.27 -3.44 17.41
C ALA A 77 22.86 -4.24 18.59
N SER A 78 23.39 -5.43 18.30
CA SER A 78 24.00 -6.32 19.31
C SER A 78 25.14 -5.65 20.07
N ASN A 79 25.87 -4.75 19.41
CA ASN A 79 26.98 -4.01 20.00
C ASN A 79 26.88 -2.52 19.62
N ASN A 80 27.20 -1.64 20.57
CA ASN A 80 27.28 -0.19 20.35
C ASN A 80 25.99 0.45 19.83
N SER A 81 24.82 0.00 20.29
CA SER A 81 23.49 0.54 19.93
C SER A 81 23.40 2.06 20.04
N ASP A 82 24.14 2.68 20.95
CA ASP A 82 24.18 4.14 21.15
C ASP A 82 24.87 4.91 20.01
N THR A 83 25.56 4.21 19.09
CA THR A 83 26.29 4.81 17.97
C THR A 83 26.05 4.12 16.63
N ALA A 84 25.33 3.00 16.63
CA ALA A 84 24.99 2.24 15.44
C ALA A 84 24.09 3.05 14.49
N THR A 85 24.23 2.83 13.18
CA THR A 85 23.32 3.41 12.18
C THR A 85 21.89 2.93 12.43
N ASN A 86 20.91 3.80 12.23
CA ASN A 86 19.50 3.49 12.37
C ASN A 86 18.85 3.25 11.00
N VAL A 87 17.89 2.33 10.96
CA VAL A 87 16.98 2.14 9.82
C VAL A 87 15.56 2.21 10.31
N TRP A 88 14.74 3.09 9.74
CA TRP A 88 13.30 3.13 9.97
C TRP A 88 12.59 2.51 8.77
N VAL A 89 11.71 1.54 9.00
CA VAL A 89 10.90 0.91 7.95
C VAL A 89 9.43 1.25 8.17
N LEU A 90 8.77 1.78 7.14
CA LEU A 90 7.42 2.33 7.23
C LEU A 90 6.48 1.59 6.28
N GLN A 91 5.37 1.11 6.83
CA GLN A 91 4.36 0.42 6.05
C GLN A 91 3.55 1.39 5.18
N GLY A 92 3.10 0.87 4.03
CA GLY A 92 2.16 1.54 3.14
C GLY A 92 0.68 1.32 3.48
N GLY A 93 -0.13 1.18 2.44
CA GLY A 93 -1.59 1.24 2.52
C GLY A 93 -2.14 2.45 1.75
N PRO A 94 -2.52 3.57 2.40
CA PRO A 94 -2.49 3.87 3.83
C PRO A 94 -3.39 2.96 4.69
N GLY A 95 -3.40 3.13 6.00
CA GLY A 95 -4.32 2.40 6.88
C GLY A 95 -3.77 1.08 7.43
N TYR A 96 -2.77 0.45 6.80
CA TYR A 96 -2.11 -0.73 7.36
C TYR A 96 -1.16 -0.37 8.51
N SER A 97 -0.99 -1.33 9.43
CA SER A 97 -0.07 -1.20 10.56
C SER A 97 1.33 -1.71 10.24
N SER A 98 2.30 -1.35 11.06
CA SER A 98 3.69 -1.76 10.91
C SER A 98 3.97 -3.25 11.14
N THR A 99 2.96 -4.08 11.47
CA THR A 99 3.16 -5.53 11.62
C THR A 99 3.75 -6.18 10.36
N ALA A 100 3.32 -5.73 9.18
CA ALA A 100 3.87 -6.19 7.90
C ALA A 100 5.37 -5.84 7.70
N MET A 101 5.92 -4.91 8.48
CA MET A 101 7.34 -4.55 8.42
C MET A 101 8.21 -5.40 9.34
N GLU A 102 7.64 -6.19 10.25
CA GLU A 102 8.39 -6.92 11.27
C GLU A 102 9.32 -7.98 10.67
N SER A 103 8.92 -8.61 9.56
CA SER A 103 9.81 -9.49 8.77
C SER A 103 11.02 -8.73 8.22
N LEU A 104 10.79 -7.58 7.58
CA LEU A 104 11.87 -6.74 7.07
C LEU A 104 12.78 -6.23 8.20
N MET A 105 12.23 -5.96 9.39
CA MET A 105 13.06 -5.58 10.54
C MET A 105 14.06 -6.67 10.92
N VAL A 106 13.59 -7.92 10.97
CA VAL A 106 14.43 -9.09 11.28
C VAL A 106 15.42 -9.34 10.16
N ASP A 107 14.98 -9.35 8.91
CA ASP A 107 15.83 -9.60 7.74
C ASP A 107 16.96 -8.57 7.64
N LEU A 108 16.66 -7.27 7.82
CA LEU A 108 17.68 -6.23 7.83
C LEU A 108 18.65 -6.41 8.99
N TYR A 109 18.15 -6.67 10.19
CA TYR A 109 18.99 -6.88 11.35
C TYR A 109 19.97 -8.04 11.14
N ASP A 110 19.49 -9.18 10.63
CA ASP A 110 20.29 -10.37 10.42
C ASP A 110 21.27 -10.21 9.23
N GLN A 111 20.83 -9.63 8.10
CA GLN A 111 21.71 -9.35 6.94
C GLN A 111 22.78 -8.28 7.20
N LEU A 112 22.54 -7.39 8.17
CA LEU A 112 23.50 -6.40 8.66
C LEU A 112 24.25 -6.90 9.89
N GLU A 113 24.21 -8.20 10.17
CA GLU A 113 24.96 -8.89 11.23
C GLU A 113 24.75 -8.26 12.62
N GLY A 114 23.55 -7.74 12.87
CA GLY A 114 23.17 -7.07 14.11
C GLY A 114 23.91 -5.76 14.39
N THR A 115 24.47 -5.09 13.37
CA THR A 115 25.24 -3.84 13.52
C THR A 115 24.41 -2.56 13.42
N VAL A 116 23.11 -2.68 13.15
CA VAL A 116 22.19 -1.55 13.02
C VAL A 116 21.08 -1.63 14.06
N ASN A 117 20.53 -0.47 14.41
CA ASN A 117 19.23 -0.42 15.06
C ASN A 117 18.14 -0.35 13.98
N VAL A 118 17.12 -1.18 14.09
CA VAL A 118 15.98 -1.16 13.16
C VAL A 118 14.73 -0.73 13.90
N TYR A 119 13.94 0.17 13.34
CA TYR A 119 12.76 0.77 13.95
C TYR A 119 11.56 0.69 13.00
N THR A 120 10.37 0.62 13.58
CA THR A 120 9.12 0.89 12.87
C THR A 120 8.11 1.55 13.81
N MET A 121 7.00 2.01 13.26
CA MET A 121 5.90 2.61 14.01
C MET A 121 4.59 2.47 13.26
N ASP A 122 3.49 2.37 14.00
CA ASP A 122 2.17 2.44 13.40
C ASP A 122 1.85 3.91 13.08
N HIS A 123 1.44 4.17 11.85
CA HIS A 123 0.93 5.48 11.46
C HIS A 123 -0.20 5.90 12.41
N ARG A 124 -0.27 7.18 12.80
CA ARG A 124 -1.39 7.69 13.58
C ARG A 124 -2.72 7.31 12.91
N GLY A 125 -3.66 6.76 13.66
CA GLY A 125 -4.92 6.26 13.10
C GLY A 125 -4.92 4.77 12.72
N THR A 126 -3.80 4.04 12.81
CA THR A 126 -3.70 2.61 12.44
C THR A 126 -3.23 1.73 13.59
N GLY A 127 -3.51 0.43 13.48
CA GLY A 127 -2.96 -0.61 14.35
C GLY A 127 -3.07 -0.34 15.84
N ARG A 128 -1.92 -0.32 16.49
CA ARG A 128 -1.74 -0.16 17.94
C ARG A 128 -1.56 1.31 18.36
N SER A 129 -1.42 2.23 17.39
CA SER A 129 -1.57 3.67 17.65
C SER A 129 -3.03 3.99 17.97
N THR A 130 -3.34 5.24 18.34
CA THR A 130 -4.73 5.70 18.48
C THR A 130 -5.45 5.48 17.15
N PHE A 131 -6.27 4.44 17.11
CA PHE A 131 -6.94 3.97 15.92
C PHE A 131 -8.02 4.98 15.50
N LEU A 132 -8.08 5.30 14.21
CA LEU A 132 -9.07 6.24 13.68
C LEU A 132 -10.35 5.46 13.38
N ASP A 133 -11.34 5.63 14.25
CA ASP A 133 -12.64 4.98 14.19
C ASP A 133 -13.80 5.93 14.54
N CYS A 134 -14.99 5.52 14.13
CA CYS A 134 -16.26 6.15 14.49
C CYS A 134 -17.01 5.26 15.50
N VAL A 135 -16.46 5.15 16.72
CA VAL A 135 -16.95 4.25 17.78
C VAL A 135 -18.44 4.40 18.05
N ALA A 136 -18.92 5.65 18.16
CA ALA A 136 -20.32 5.91 18.49
C ALA A 136 -21.25 5.65 17.31
N ALA A 137 -20.81 5.98 16.10
CA ALA A 137 -21.57 5.69 14.88
C ALA A 137 -21.50 4.20 14.47
N GLN A 138 -20.56 3.44 15.04
CA GLN A 138 -20.26 2.06 14.71
C GLN A 138 -19.96 1.82 13.22
N ALA A 139 -19.45 2.84 12.52
CA ALA A 139 -18.98 2.68 11.15
C ALA A 139 -17.84 1.66 11.11
N THR A 140 -17.71 0.94 9.99
CA THR A 140 -16.68 -0.10 9.76
C THR A 140 -16.71 -1.29 10.72
N THR A 141 -17.74 -1.41 11.56
CA THR A 141 -17.91 -2.59 12.40
C THR A 141 -18.53 -3.73 11.61
N THR A 142 -18.29 -4.99 11.97
CA THR A 142 -18.86 -6.15 11.26
C THR A 142 -20.41 -6.19 11.27
N GLY A 143 -21.07 -5.37 12.10
CA GLY A 143 -22.51 -5.21 12.13
C GLY A 143 -23.05 -4.09 11.23
N SER A 144 -22.19 -3.35 10.53
CA SER A 144 -22.57 -2.28 9.61
C SER A 144 -23.18 -2.81 8.30
N PRO A 145 -23.81 -1.97 7.46
CA PRO A 145 -24.38 -2.38 6.18
C PRO A 145 -23.39 -3.09 5.23
N HIS A 146 -22.11 -2.69 5.24
CA HIS A 146 -21.05 -3.27 4.42
C HIS A 146 -19.94 -3.95 5.26
N GLY A 147 -20.23 -4.29 6.51
CA GLY A 147 -19.27 -4.90 7.43
C GLY A 147 -18.05 -4.00 7.69
N GLY A 148 -16.86 -4.52 7.40
CA GLY A 148 -15.61 -3.76 7.60
C GLY A 148 -15.45 -2.56 6.66
N SER A 149 -16.16 -2.54 5.53
CA SER A 149 -16.11 -1.45 4.55
C SER A 149 -17.07 -0.32 4.92
N ILE A 150 -16.79 0.89 4.43
CA ILE A 150 -17.61 2.09 4.72
C ILE A 150 -18.69 2.24 3.66
N ASP A 151 -19.95 2.27 4.08
CA ASP A 151 -21.08 2.70 3.24
C ASP A 151 -21.22 4.24 3.26
N PRO A 152 -21.48 4.90 2.12
CA PRO A 152 -21.75 6.34 2.09
C PRO A 152 -22.83 6.84 3.07
N ALA A 153 -23.80 6.00 3.42
CA ALA A 153 -24.86 6.30 4.39
C ALA A 153 -24.38 6.30 5.85
N GLU A 154 -23.21 5.72 6.16
CA GLU A 154 -22.60 5.77 7.50
C GLU A 154 -21.83 7.08 7.74
N VAL A 155 -21.40 7.73 6.66
CA VAL A 155 -20.55 8.92 6.68
C VAL A 155 -21.14 10.07 7.51
N PRO A 156 -22.44 10.42 7.42
CA PRO A 156 -23.01 11.52 8.19
C PRO A 156 -22.75 11.44 9.70
N PHE A 157 -23.07 10.30 10.31
CA PHE A 157 -22.92 10.13 11.76
C PHE A 157 -21.46 9.89 12.17
N CYS A 158 -20.68 9.24 11.31
CA CYS A 158 -19.25 9.09 11.50
C CYS A 158 -18.54 10.46 11.50
N ALA A 159 -18.90 11.35 10.59
CA ALA A 159 -18.38 12.72 10.55
C ALA A 159 -18.70 13.52 11.82
N GLU A 160 -19.90 13.40 12.37
CA GLU A 160 -20.27 14.03 13.64
C GLU A 160 -19.45 13.48 14.83
N ASP A 161 -19.23 12.17 14.89
CA ASP A 161 -18.44 11.51 15.93
C ASP A 161 -16.96 11.96 15.89
N LEU A 162 -16.37 11.94 14.68
CA LEU A 162 -15.00 12.43 14.46
C LEU A 162 -14.85 13.92 14.79
N GLN A 163 -15.81 14.75 14.38
CA GLN A 163 -15.80 16.18 14.68
C GLN A 163 -15.86 16.45 16.18
N PHE A 164 -16.63 15.64 16.92
CA PHE A 164 -16.71 15.72 18.38
C PHE A 164 -15.39 15.28 19.04
N LYS A 165 -14.81 14.17 18.59
CA LYS A 165 -13.62 13.55 19.20
C LYS A 165 -12.32 14.29 18.85
N TYR A 166 -12.13 14.63 17.59
CA TYR A 166 -10.86 15.12 17.04
C TYR A 166 -10.96 16.49 16.40
N GLY A 167 -12.15 17.01 16.09
CA GLY A 167 -12.31 18.28 15.38
C GLY A 167 -11.65 18.25 14.00
N ASP A 168 -10.62 19.08 13.80
CA ASP A 168 -9.85 19.08 12.55
C ASP A 168 -9.06 17.79 12.34
N LEU A 169 -9.36 17.09 11.24
CA LEU A 169 -8.77 15.81 10.85
C LEU A 169 -7.39 15.93 10.19
N ALA A 170 -6.86 17.14 9.98
CA ALA A 170 -5.46 17.33 9.63
C ALA A 170 -4.51 16.76 10.72
N SER A 171 -5.04 16.54 11.92
CA SER A 171 -4.43 15.75 13.00
C SER A 171 -4.06 14.32 12.58
N PHE A 172 -4.66 13.75 11.53
CA PHE A 172 -4.34 12.41 10.99
C PHE A 172 -3.72 12.47 9.58
N SER A 173 -3.29 13.65 9.13
CA SER A 173 -2.66 13.84 7.82
C SER A 173 -1.28 13.18 7.71
N VAL A 174 -0.81 13.02 6.45
CA VAL A 174 0.55 12.54 6.13
C VAL A 174 1.61 13.40 6.82
N THR A 175 1.43 14.72 6.84
CA THR A 175 2.36 15.64 7.51
C THR A 175 2.37 15.45 9.01
N SER A 176 1.20 15.27 9.64
CA SER A 176 1.13 14.99 11.07
C SER A 176 1.88 13.69 11.40
N ALA A 177 1.74 12.63 10.60
CA ALA A 177 2.50 11.40 10.80
C ALA A 177 4.01 11.58 10.56
N ALA A 178 4.42 12.37 9.55
CA ALA A 178 5.82 12.72 9.32
C ALA A 178 6.44 13.48 10.50
N MET A 179 5.65 14.33 11.18
CA MET A 179 6.09 15.02 12.39
C MET A 179 6.29 14.05 13.57
N ASP A 180 5.43 13.04 13.75
CA ASP A 180 5.65 11.99 14.76
C ASP A 180 6.99 11.29 14.52
N LEU A 181 7.21 10.86 13.28
CA LEU A 181 8.43 10.18 12.87
C LEU A 181 9.66 11.07 13.06
N SER A 182 9.58 12.35 12.67
CA SER A 182 10.67 13.31 12.87
C SER A 182 11.03 13.47 14.35
N VAL A 183 10.04 13.52 15.25
CA VAL A 183 10.28 13.60 16.70
C VAL A 183 10.87 12.29 17.23
N MET A 184 10.37 11.14 16.77
CA MET A 184 10.92 9.85 17.16
C MET A 184 12.39 9.69 16.73
N ILE A 185 12.72 10.13 15.52
CA ILE A 185 14.11 10.15 15.02
C ILE A 185 14.96 11.12 15.85
N SER A 186 14.50 12.34 16.14
CA SER A 186 15.33 13.33 16.83
C SER A 186 15.52 13.05 18.32
N ASP A 187 14.46 12.61 19.01
CA ASP A 187 14.41 12.64 20.47
C ASP A 187 14.54 11.25 21.11
N TYR A 188 14.22 10.18 20.36
CA TYR A 188 14.12 8.82 20.89
C TYR A 188 14.94 7.77 20.13
N SER A 189 15.70 8.19 19.11
CA SER A 189 16.79 7.39 18.54
C SER A 189 18.11 7.67 19.27
N ASN A 190 19.23 7.24 18.69
CA ASN A 190 20.58 7.47 19.24
C ASN A 190 21.31 8.70 18.63
N GLY A 191 20.70 9.42 17.68
CA GLY A 191 21.31 10.57 17.00
C GLY A 191 22.37 10.23 15.95
N ALA A 192 22.57 8.95 15.61
CA ALA A 192 23.44 8.49 14.53
C ALA A 192 22.77 8.64 13.14
N ASN A 193 23.54 8.34 12.09
CA ASN A 193 23.05 8.31 10.72
C ASN A 193 21.80 7.43 10.62
N THR A 194 20.80 7.94 9.92
CA THR A 194 19.49 7.30 9.81
C THR A 194 19.12 7.13 8.34
N THR A 195 18.75 5.91 7.97
CA THR A 195 18.07 5.62 6.70
C THR A 195 16.58 5.43 6.97
N VAL A 196 15.72 6.02 6.15
CA VAL A 196 14.26 5.85 6.25
C VAL A 196 13.75 5.20 4.98
N TYR A 197 13.15 4.03 5.13
CA TYR A 197 12.53 3.23 4.09
C TYR A 197 11.01 3.32 4.20
N GLY A 198 10.32 3.48 3.08
CA GLY A 198 8.87 3.35 3.00
C GLY A 198 8.48 2.60 1.73
N VAL A 199 7.44 1.77 1.84
CA VAL A 199 6.89 1.01 0.72
C VAL A 199 5.49 1.50 0.37
N SER A 200 5.12 1.55 -0.91
CA SER A 200 3.77 1.93 -1.35
C SER A 200 3.39 3.32 -0.83
N TYR A 201 2.21 3.52 -0.22
CA TYR A 201 1.88 4.77 0.49
C TYR A 201 2.96 5.27 1.46
N GLY A 202 3.77 4.36 2.05
CA GLY A 202 4.91 4.71 2.89
C GLY A 202 5.89 5.63 2.18
N THR A 203 5.97 5.61 0.84
CA THR A 203 6.78 6.55 0.05
C THR A 203 6.27 7.99 0.13
N ALA A 204 4.96 8.20 0.19
CA ALA A 204 4.38 9.54 0.42
C ALA A 204 4.69 10.05 1.83
N TRP A 205 4.72 9.15 2.82
CA TRP A 205 5.13 9.48 4.18
C TRP A 205 6.63 9.83 4.25
N VAL A 206 7.48 9.05 3.59
CA VAL A 206 8.92 9.32 3.46
C VAL A 206 9.18 10.65 2.75
N GLU A 207 8.51 10.91 1.62
CA GLU A 207 8.61 12.19 0.91
C GLU A 207 8.24 13.36 1.83
N ARG A 208 7.16 13.22 2.60
CA ARG A 208 6.76 14.25 3.56
C ARG A 208 7.84 14.49 4.64
N LEU A 209 8.58 13.46 5.04
CA LEU A 209 9.74 13.58 5.92
C LEU A 209 10.93 14.30 5.24
N ILE A 210 11.14 14.13 3.94
CA ILE A 210 12.18 14.87 3.18
C ILE A 210 11.95 16.38 3.33
N HIS A 211 10.69 16.84 3.19
CA HIS A 211 10.33 18.24 3.41
C HIS A 211 10.66 18.77 4.82
N LEU A 212 10.65 17.90 5.84
CA LEU A 212 10.97 18.27 7.22
C LEU A 212 12.48 18.31 7.48
N ASN A 213 13.30 17.71 6.61
CA ASN A 213 14.76 17.68 6.67
C ASN A 213 15.32 17.40 8.08
N PRO A 214 15.04 16.22 8.70
CA PRO A 214 15.66 15.87 9.96
C PRO A 214 17.19 15.73 9.77
N PRO A 215 18.02 16.35 10.63
CA PRO A 215 19.45 16.52 10.37
C PRO A 215 20.25 15.20 10.41
N THR A 216 19.74 14.16 11.05
CA THR A 216 20.39 12.85 11.17
C THR A 216 20.01 11.88 10.06
N VAL A 217 19.02 12.22 9.22
CA VAL A 217 18.62 11.37 8.11
C VAL A 217 19.57 11.59 6.94
N THR A 218 20.28 10.53 6.57
CA THR A 218 21.31 10.52 5.51
C THR A 218 20.86 9.76 4.26
N GLY A 219 19.74 9.04 4.34
CA GLY A 219 19.21 8.30 3.20
C GLY A 219 17.71 8.10 3.29
N TYR A 220 17.05 8.23 2.15
CA TYR A 220 15.63 7.98 1.98
C TYR A 220 15.45 6.91 0.91
N VAL A 221 14.70 5.85 1.21
CA VAL A 221 14.38 4.78 0.27
C VAL A 221 12.87 4.75 0.03
N LEU A 222 12.48 4.92 -1.22
CA LEU A 222 11.08 4.88 -1.65
C LEU A 222 10.90 3.64 -2.51
N ASP A 223 10.25 2.63 -1.97
CA ASP A 223 10.00 1.35 -2.64
C ASP A 223 8.56 1.27 -3.17
N SER A 224 8.39 0.91 -4.45
CA SER A 224 7.09 0.86 -5.11
C SER A 224 6.33 2.17 -4.93
N VAL A 225 6.77 3.21 -5.63
CA VAL A 225 6.49 4.62 -5.37
C VAL A 225 5.03 5.00 -5.64
N ALA A 226 4.30 5.38 -4.59
CA ALA A 226 2.92 5.87 -4.62
C ALA A 226 2.83 7.40 -4.40
N VAL A 227 3.76 8.16 -4.98
CA VAL A 227 3.75 9.62 -4.91
C VAL A 227 4.52 10.25 -6.09
N SER A 228 4.03 11.39 -6.56
CA SER A 228 4.67 12.16 -7.64
C SER A 228 4.59 13.67 -7.37
N SER A 229 4.80 14.10 -6.12
CA SER A 229 4.60 15.51 -5.74
C SER A 229 5.55 16.43 -6.51
N GLY A 230 5.02 17.58 -6.95
CA GLY A 230 5.77 18.53 -7.78
C GLY A 230 5.81 18.16 -9.27
N ALA A 231 5.31 16.99 -9.67
CA ALA A 231 5.13 16.66 -11.07
C ALA A 231 4.02 17.54 -11.71
N PRO A 232 4.11 17.79 -13.04
CA PRO A 232 3.01 18.37 -13.80
C PRO A 232 1.71 17.58 -13.64
N ARG A 233 0.56 18.25 -13.77
CA ARG A 233 -0.77 17.64 -13.55
C ARG A 233 -1.04 16.41 -14.41
N ASP A 234 -0.51 16.36 -15.64
CA ASP A 234 -0.64 15.22 -16.56
C ASP A 234 0.26 14.03 -16.20
N LYS A 235 1.18 14.21 -15.25
CA LYS A 235 2.04 13.16 -14.67
C LYS A 235 1.76 12.93 -13.18
N PHE A 236 0.77 13.61 -12.62
CA PHE A 236 0.44 13.48 -11.21
C PHE A 236 -0.39 12.21 -10.99
N GLU A 237 0.02 11.40 -10.02
CA GLU A 237 -0.67 10.19 -9.63
C GLU A 237 -1.98 10.51 -8.90
N TYR A 238 -3.10 10.09 -9.48
CA TYR A 238 -4.40 10.16 -8.82
C TYR A 238 -4.92 8.75 -8.56
N PHE A 239 -5.37 8.48 -7.34
CA PHE A 239 -5.98 7.19 -7.00
C PHE A 239 -7.25 6.92 -7.82
N SER A 240 -7.95 7.96 -8.28
CA SER A 240 -9.08 7.78 -9.19
C SER A 240 -8.68 7.27 -10.59
N THR A 241 -7.40 7.34 -11.00
CA THR A 241 -6.89 6.76 -12.25
C THR A 241 -6.34 5.34 -12.09
N TRP A 242 -6.39 4.77 -10.88
CA TRP A 242 -5.90 3.43 -10.56
C TRP A 242 -6.24 2.36 -11.61
N ASN A 243 -7.49 2.30 -12.08
CA ASN A 243 -7.89 1.28 -13.06
C ASN A 243 -7.29 1.49 -14.46
N ILE A 244 -6.97 2.73 -14.84
CA ILE A 244 -6.24 3.03 -16.08
C ILE A 244 -4.82 2.51 -15.93
N ASP A 245 -4.18 2.89 -14.82
CA ASP A 245 -2.80 2.56 -14.51
C ASP A 245 -2.60 1.04 -14.42
N PHE A 246 -3.48 0.35 -13.69
CA PHE A 246 -3.50 -1.12 -13.63
C PHE A 246 -3.67 -1.76 -15.01
N GLY A 247 -4.54 -1.19 -15.85
CA GLY A 247 -4.78 -1.64 -17.21
C GLY A 247 -3.55 -1.52 -18.12
N GLU A 248 -2.76 -0.47 -17.98
CA GLU A 248 -1.49 -0.29 -18.71
C GLU A 248 -0.51 -1.42 -18.40
N VAL A 249 -0.37 -1.77 -17.11
CA VAL A 249 0.49 -2.88 -16.68
C VAL A 249 -0.07 -4.23 -17.12
N GLY A 250 -1.40 -4.41 -17.06
CA GLY A 250 -2.07 -5.59 -17.58
C GLY A 250 -1.79 -5.81 -19.07
N ASP A 251 -1.86 -4.75 -19.88
CA ASP A 251 -1.55 -4.81 -21.31
C ASP A 251 -0.06 -5.11 -21.56
N ALA A 252 0.85 -4.50 -20.80
CA ALA A 252 2.29 -4.80 -20.87
C ALA A 252 2.58 -6.27 -20.52
N PHE A 253 1.96 -6.79 -19.45
CA PHE A 253 2.09 -8.19 -19.05
C PHE A 253 1.55 -9.14 -20.13
N LEU A 254 0.39 -8.87 -20.72
CA LEU A 254 -0.18 -9.71 -21.77
C LEU A 254 0.70 -9.75 -23.04
N ALA A 255 1.41 -8.66 -23.33
CA ALA A 255 2.29 -8.55 -24.49
C ALA A 255 3.52 -9.46 -24.40
N LEU A 256 4.01 -9.77 -23.19
CA LEU A 256 5.14 -10.69 -23.00
C LEU A 256 4.90 -12.09 -23.57
N CYS A 257 3.63 -12.49 -23.73
CA CYS A 257 3.27 -13.79 -24.29
C CYS A 257 3.82 -13.97 -25.72
N GLU A 258 3.95 -12.89 -26.48
CA GLU A 258 4.50 -12.92 -27.84
C GLU A 258 6.00 -13.19 -27.91
N GLU A 259 6.70 -12.96 -26.80
CA GLU A 259 8.14 -13.19 -26.63
C GLU A 259 8.44 -14.58 -26.06
N ASN A 260 7.43 -15.24 -25.48
CA ASN A 260 7.54 -16.58 -24.92
C ASN A 260 6.93 -17.64 -25.87
N ASN A 261 7.78 -18.54 -26.40
CA ASN A 261 7.34 -19.55 -27.39
C ASN A 261 6.21 -20.47 -26.90
N GLU A 262 6.23 -20.85 -25.62
CA GLU A 262 5.21 -21.72 -25.04
C GLU A 262 3.86 -21.00 -25.00
N CYS A 263 3.82 -19.77 -24.45
CA CYS A 263 2.62 -18.97 -24.40
C CYS A 263 2.12 -18.64 -25.82
N LYS A 264 2.99 -18.09 -26.66
CA LYS A 264 2.66 -17.68 -28.04
C LYS A 264 1.94 -18.76 -28.84
N THR A 265 2.51 -19.98 -28.87
CA THR A 265 1.96 -21.10 -29.66
C THR A 265 0.53 -21.45 -29.24
N ARG A 266 0.15 -21.23 -27.98
CA ARG A 266 -1.20 -21.50 -27.47
C ARG A 266 -2.24 -20.50 -27.94
N PHE A 267 -1.83 -19.29 -28.30
CA PHE A 267 -2.72 -18.20 -28.68
C PHE A 267 -2.61 -17.79 -30.15
N GLU A 268 -1.77 -18.46 -30.95
CA GLU A 268 -1.67 -18.19 -32.38
C GLU A 268 -2.99 -18.47 -33.13
N PRO A 269 -3.36 -17.64 -34.14
CA PRO A 269 -2.63 -16.45 -34.61
C PRO A 269 -3.06 -15.14 -33.91
N LYS A 270 -3.93 -15.20 -32.89
CA LYS A 270 -4.56 -14.00 -32.31
C LYS A 270 -3.71 -13.30 -31.24
N GLY A 271 -2.93 -14.06 -30.48
CA GLY A 271 -2.21 -13.57 -29.30
C GLY A 271 -3.10 -13.50 -28.05
N LEU A 272 -2.48 -13.61 -26.88
CA LEU A 272 -3.17 -13.71 -25.58
C LEU A 272 -4.08 -12.50 -25.31
N ALA A 273 -3.58 -11.28 -25.56
CA ALA A 273 -4.33 -10.05 -25.30
C ALA A 273 -5.64 -9.96 -26.11
N ASN A 274 -5.60 -10.34 -27.39
CA ASN A 274 -6.79 -10.33 -28.25
C ASN A 274 -7.76 -11.46 -27.88
N THR A 275 -7.24 -12.65 -27.54
CA THR A 275 -8.09 -13.75 -27.05
C THR A 275 -8.81 -13.37 -25.77
N LEU A 276 -8.15 -12.71 -24.82
CA LEU A 276 -8.82 -12.19 -23.62
C LEU A 276 -9.86 -11.12 -23.96
N GLY A 277 -9.57 -10.20 -24.88
CA GLY A 277 -10.54 -9.20 -25.35
C GLY A 277 -11.80 -9.85 -25.93
N ASP A 278 -11.65 -10.81 -26.84
CA ASP A 278 -12.75 -11.57 -27.45
C ASP A 278 -13.55 -12.35 -26.39
N LEU A 279 -12.88 -12.92 -25.40
CA LEU A 279 -13.50 -13.65 -24.29
C LEU A 279 -14.37 -12.73 -23.43
N LEU A 280 -13.85 -11.56 -23.04
CA LEU A 280 -14.59 -10.55 -22.26
C LEU A 280 -15.83 -10.07 -23.02
N GLU A 281 -15.69 -9.76 -24.32
CA GLU A 281 -16.83 -9.42 -25.17
C GLU A 281 -17.87 -10.54 -25.27
N THR A 282 -17.41 -11.79 -25.32
CA THR A 282 -18.29 -12.96 -25.36
C THR A 282 -19.07 -13.09 -24.05
N PHE A 283 -18.42 -12.88 -22.90
CA PHE A 283 -19.08 -12.92 -21.60
C PHE A 283 -20.09 -11.77 -21.43
N ASP A 284 -19.82 -10.59 -22.00
CA ASP A 284 -20.79 -9.48 -22.01
C ASP A 284 -22.02 -9.77 -22.88
N LYS A 285 -21.82 -10.40 -24.05
CA LYS A 285 -22.92 -10.75 -24.98
C LYS A 285 -23.70 -11.99 -24.52
N GLU A 286 -23.03 -12.95 -23.89
CA GLU A 286 -23.57 -14.24 -23.48
C GLU A 286 -23.26 -14.55 -22.00
N PRO A 287 -23.79 -13.76 -21.04
CA PRO A 287 -23.45 -13.87 -19.62
C PRO A 287 -23.92 -15.18 -18.97
N ASN A 288 -24.81 -15.91 -19.64
CA ASN A 288 -25.33 -17.21 -19.20
C ASN A 288 -24.64 -18.39 -19.90
N SER A 289 -23.58 -18.16 -20.68
CA SER A 289 -22.77 -19.23 -21.27
C SER A 289 -22.07 -20.04 -20.17
N THR A 290 -21.74 -21.29 -20.46
CA THR A 290 -21.24 -22.25 -19.45
C THR A 290 -20.06 -21.72 -18.65
N CYS A 291 -19.04 -21.16 -19.31
CA CYS A 291 -17.87 -20.60 -18.60
C CYS A 291 -18.10 -19.19 -18.04
N ALA A 292 -19.00 -18.38 -18.62
CA ALA A 292 -19.34 -17.08 -18.03
C ALA A 292 -20.00 -17.25 -16.65
N VAL A 293 -20.92 -18.22 -16.51
CA VAL A 293 -21.60 -18.48 -15.24
C VAL A 293 -20.62 -18.91 -14.14
N LEU A 294 -19.47 -19.50 -14.48
CA LEU A 294 -18.45 -19.86 -13.49
C LEU A 294 -17.94 -18.64 -12.72
N MET A 295 -17.87 -17.47 -13.37
CA MET A 295 -17.42 -16.22 -12.73
C MET A 295 -18.36 -15.80 -11.60
N ASN A 296 -19.65 -16.07 -11.70
CA ASN A 296 -20.63 -15.72 -10.66
C ASN A 296 -20.42 -16.49 -9.34
N TYR A 297 -19.60 -17.54 -9.35
CA TYR A 297 -19.22 -18.28 -8.15
C TYR A 297 -17.95 -17.74 -7.50
N LEU A 298 -17.25 -16.78 -8.11
CA LEU A 298 -16.07 -16.18 -7.50
C LEU A 298 -16.48 -15.15 -6.44
N THR A 299 -15.86 -15.24 -5.27
CA THR A 299 -15.99 -14.27 -4.19
C THR A 299 -15.25 -13.00 -4.59
N THR A 300 -15.98 -11.91 -4.76
CA THR A 300 -15.41 -10.58 -5.06
C THR A 300 -16.42 -9.51 -4.64
N ASN A 301 -15.94 -8.27 -4.46
CA ASN A 301 -16.80 -7.10 -4.30
C ASN A 301 -17.69 -6.86 -5.54
N LEU A 302 -17.41 -7.56 -6.65
CA LEU A 302 -18.16 -7.51 -7.90
C LEU A 302 -19.17 -8.65 -8.08
N ILE A 303 -19.55 -9.41 -7.06
CA ILE A 303 -20.38 -10.64 -7.24
C ILE A 303 -21.75 -10.38 -7.92
N ASN A 304 -22.22 -9.15 -7.90
CA ASN A 304 -23.47 -8.73 -8.56
C ASN A 304 -23.26 -8.08 -9.94
N GLU A 305 -22.01 -7.99 -10.40
CA GLU A 305 -21.64 -7.42 -11.70
C GLU A 305 -21.62 -8.50 -12.80
N PRO A 306 -21.64 -8.11 -14.09
CA PRO A 306 -21.53 -9.06 -15.19
C PRO A 306 -20.28 -9.95 -15.10
N PRO A 307 -20.34 -11.21 -15.60
CA PRO A 307 -19.20 -12.14 -15.58
C PRO A 307 -17.88 -11.58 -16.12
N ALA A 308 -17.93 -10.73 -17.14
CA ALA A 308 -16.73 -10.13 -17.71
C ALA A 308 -16.04 -9.15 -16.73
N MET A 309 -16.80 -8.46 -15.87
CA MET A 309 -16.23 -7.60 -14.83
C MET A 309 -15.62 -8.44 -13.71
N ILE A 310 -16.27 -9.53 -13.31
CA ILE A 310 -15.74 -10.46 -12.32
C ILE A 310 -14.43 -11.09 -12.83
N LEU A 311 -14.36 -11.50 -14.10
CA LEU A 311 -13.14 -12.03 -14.70
C LEU A 311 -12.00 -11.00 -14.70
N ARG A 312 -12.26 -9.72 -15.01
CA ARG A 312 -11.25 -8.65 -14.94
C ARG A 312 -10.65 -8.54 -13.53
N SER A 313 -11.50 -8.60 -12.50
CA SER A 313 -11.09 -8.56 -11.09
C SER A 313 -10.27 -9.79 -10.71
N ALA A 314 -10.72 -11.00 -11.08
CA ALA A 314 -10.00 -12.23 -10.79
C ALA A 314 -8.60 -12.24 -11.44
N LEU A 315 -8.49 -11.85 -12.72
CA LEU A 315 -7.19 -11.74 -13.39
C LEU A 315 -6.32 -10.64 -12.79
N GLY A 316 -6.93 -9.52 -12.36
CA GLY A 316 -6.24 -8.45 -11.65
C GLY A 316 -5.59 -8.93 -10.34
N ALA A 317 -6.32 -9.70 -9.52
CA ALA A 317 -5.78 -10.27 -8.30
C ALA A 317 -4.58 -11.21 -8.55
N LEU A 318 -4.59 -11.95 -9.66
CA LEU A 318 -3.44 -12.78 -10.07
C LEU A 318 -2.26 -11.93 -10.51
N LEU A 319 -2.49 -10.85 -11.28
CA LEU A 319 -1.43 -10.01 -11.85
C LEU A 319 -0.50 -9.44 -10.78
N GLN A 320 -1.05 -9.09 -9.62
CA GLN A 320 -0.32 -8.50 -8.49
C GLN A 320 0.69 -9.46 -7.84
N ARG A 321 0.58 -10.77 -8.08
CA ARG A 321 1.37 -11.80 -7.38
C ARG A 321 2.33 -12.48 -8.35
N LEU A 322 3.64 -12.44 -8.03
CA LEU A 322 4.73 -12.97 -8.87
C LEU A 322 4.45 -14.35 -9.47
N THR A 323 3.97 -15.28 -8.64
CA THR A 323 3.71 -16.66 -9.04
C THR A 323 2.34 -16.82 -9.69
N LEU A 324 1.30 -16.20 -9.13
CA LEU A 324 -0.08 -16.44 -9.58
C LEU A 324 -0.39 -15.81 -10.94
N ARG A 325 0.26 -14.70 -11.31
CA ARG A 325 0.09 -14.09 -12.65
C ARG A 325 0.44 -15.04 -13.79
N LYS A 326 1.28 -16.05 -13.55
CA LYS A 326 1.61 -17.10 -14.53
C LYS A 326 0.40 -17.97 -14.90
N LEU A 327 -0.63 -18.01 -14.06
CA LEU A 327 -1.89 -18.72 -14.35
C LEU A 327 -2.85 -17.94 -15.26
N ILE A 328 -2.60 -16.64 -15.51
CA ILE A 328 -3.47 -15.82 -16.36
C ILE A 328 -3.61 -16.44 -17.76
N ALA A 329 -2.50 -16.78 -18.42
CA ALA A 329 -2.54 -17.39 -19.75
C ALA A 329 -3.27 -18.75 -19.75
N PRO A 330 -2.93 -19.72 -18.88
CA PRO A 330 -3.70 -20.96 -18.73
C PRO A 330 -5.21 -20.76 -18.51
N LEU A 331 -5.61 -19.83 -17.63
CA LEU A 331 -7.01 -19.57 -17.34
C LEU A 331 -7.74 -18.98 -18.55
N VAL A 332 -7.14 -18.01 -19.24
CA VAL A 332 -7.71 -17.44 -20.47
C VAL A 332 -7.85 -18.51 -21.55
N TYR A 333 -6.85 -19.38 -21.71
CA TYR A 333 -6.90 -20.48 -22.66
C TYR A 333 -8.08 -21.42 -22.39
N ARG A 334 -8.23 -21.86 -21.13
CA ARG A 334 -9.31 -22.78 -20.72
C ARG A 334 -10.69 -22.14 -20.78
N LEU A 335 -10.82 -20.88 -20.37
CA LEU A 335 -12.09 -20.14 -20.47
C LEU A 335 -12.52 -19.94 -21.92
N ASN A 336 -11.56 -19.69 -22.83
CA ASN A 336 -11.85 -19.54 -24.26
C ASN A 336 -12.18 -20.88 -24.94
N ARG A 337 -11.52 -21.98 -24.55
CA ARG A 337 -11.83 -23.33 -25.07
C ARG A 337 -13.14 -23.88 -24.50
N CYS A 338 -13.39 -23.67 -23.21
CA CYS A 338 -14.58 -24.05 -22.47
C CYS A 338 -15.07 -25.49 -22.73
N SER A 339 -14.15 -26.48 -22.75
CA SER A 339 -14.54 -27.89 -22.86
C SER A 339 -15.11 -28.43 -21.55
N GLN A 340 -15.65 -29.65 -21.56
CA GLN A 340 -16.13 -30.29 -20.33
C GLN A 340 -15.01 -30.47 -19.29
N GLU A 341 -13.81 -30.79 -19.75
CA GLU A 341 -12.60 -30.95 -18.93
C GLU A 341 -12.15 -29.60 -18.33
N ASP A 342 -12.31 -28.49 -19.07
CA ASP A 342 -11.99 -27.15 -18.57
C ASP A 342 -12.90 -26.74 -17.41
N ILE A 343 -14.18 -27.09 -17.48
CA ILE A 343 -15.17 -26.72 -16.45
C ILE A 343 -14.77 -27.29 -15.09
N GLU A 344 -14.28 -28.53 -15.03
CA GLU A 344 -13.86 -29.16 -13.78
C GLU A 344 -12.66 -28.44 -13.16
N VAL A 345 -11.64 -28.13 -13.97
CA VAL A 345 -10.43 -27.40 -13.55
C VAL A 345 -10.79 -25.98 -13.09
N LEU A 346 -11.59 -25.26 -13.87
CA LEU A 346 -11.99 -23.87 -13.56
C LEU A 346 -12.88 -23.79 -12.31
N THR A 347 -13.74 -24.80 -12.09
CA THR A 347 -14.54 -24.88 -10.86
C THR A 347 -13.65 -25.11 -9.64
N TYR A 348 -12.65 -25.98 -9.75
CA TYR A 348 -11.68 -26.21 -8.68
C TYR A 348 -10.85 -24.94 -8.39
N PHE A 349 -10.35 -24.28 -9.43
CA PHE A 349 -9.66 -22.99 -9.30
C PHE A 349 -10.54 -21.95 -8.60
N GLY A 350 -11.83 -21.86 -8.98
CA GLY A 350 -12.76 -20.93 -8.33
C GLY A 350 -12.96 -21.20 -6.84
N ALA A 351 -12.98 -22.48 -6.43
CA ALA A 351 -13.05 -22.85 -5.02
C ALA A 351 -11.77 -22.44 -4.26
N TYR A 352 -10.60 -22.62 -4.85
CA TYR A 352 -9.34 -22.13 -4.28
C TYR A 352 -9.34 -20.60 -4.18
N TYR A 353 -9.65 -19.91 -5.27
CA TYR A 353 -9.69 -18.46 -5.32
C TYR A 353 -10.59 -17.91 -4.21
N ASN A 354 -11.77 -18.50 -4.02
CA ASN A 354 -12.69 -18.11 -2.96
C ASN A 354 -12.13 -18.32 -1.55
N TYR A 355 -11.35 -19.39 -1.34
CA TYR A 355 -10.67 -19.62 -0.08
C TYR A 355 -9.58 -18.57 0.16
N ASP A 356 -8.72 -18.31 -0.83
CA ASP A 356 -7.62 -17.34 -0.75
C ASP A 356 -8.15 -15.91 -0.46
N VAL A 357 -9.20 -15.46 -1.16
CA VAL A 357 -9.78 -14.11 -0.95
C VAL A 357 -10.63 -13.99 0.31
N ALA A 358 -11.17 -15.11 0.83
CA ALA A 358 -11.93 -15.11 2.08
C ALA A 358 -11.03 -15.22 3.32
N TYR A 359 -9.76 -15.57 3.14
CA TYR A 359 -8.78 -15.62 4.22
C TYR A 359 -8.67 -14.24 4.89
N LYS A 360 -8.73 -14.25 6.22
CA LYS A 360 -8.55 -13.06 7.05
C LYS A 360 -7.37 -13.27 7.97
N SER A 361 -6.38 -12.40 7.84
CA SER A 361 -5.20 -12.42 8.68
C SER A 361 -5.48 -11.75 10.02
N GLN A 362 -4.62 -11.97 11.01
CA GLN A 362 -4.69 -11.21 12.25
C GLN A 362 -4.34 -9.73 12.04
N ASP A 363 -3.52 -9.41 11.02
CA ASP A 363 -3.18 -8.04 10.62
C ASP A 363 -4.42 -7.24 10.18
N ASP A 364 -5.45 -7.91 9.64
CA ASP A 364 -6.67 -7.24 9.17
C ASP A 364 -7.39 -6.49 10.31
N ALA A 365 -7.22 -6.94 11.57
CA ALA A 365 -7.77 -6.25 12.74
C ALA A 365 -7.10 -4.90 13.02
N PHE A 366 -5.90 -4.69 12.47
CA PHE A 366 -5.09 -3.48 12.63
C PHE A 366 -5.20 -2.51 11.44
N TYR A 367 -5.91 -2.89 10.38
CA TYR A 367 -6.17 -2.04 9.23
C TYR A 367 -7.25 -0.99 9.52
N SER A 368 -6.96 0.29 9.25
CA SER A 368 -7.92 1.40 9.37
C SER A 368 -8.45 1.84 7.99
N PRO A 369 -9.64 1.37 7.56
CA PRO A 369 -10.27 1.83 6.33
C PRO A 369 -10.64 3.32 6.39
N LEU A 370 -10.95 3.84 7.58
CA LEU A 370 -11.31 5.24 7.76
C LEU A 370 -10.10 6.16 7.53
N LEU A 371 -8.93 5.78 8.03
CA LEU A 371 -7.70 6.52 7.74
C LEU A 371 -7.32 6.40 6.27
N TYR A 372 -7.48 5.20 5.67
CA TYR A 372 -7.22 4.98 4.26
C TYR A 372 -7.97 6.00 3.40
N TYR A 373 -9.31 6.06 3.51
CA TYR A 373 -10.12 6.99 2.72
C TYR A 373 -9.90 8.46 3.11
N LEU A 374 -9.67 8.77 4.39
CA LEU A 374 -9.33 10.13 4.81
C LEU A 374 -8.10 10.65 4.04
N ILE A 375 -7.05 9.84 3.92
CA ILE A 375 -5.81 10.24 3.25
C ILE A 375 -5.99 10.25 1.72
N ILE A 376 -6.51 9.16 1.14
CA ILE A 376 -6.69 9.05 -0.32
C ILE A 376 -7.54 10.21 -0.85
N PHE A 377 -8.67 10.52 -0.20
CA PHE A 377 -9.54 11.61 -0.64
C PHE A 377 -8.99 13.01 -0.36
N SER A 378 -8.11 13.18 0.63
CA SER A 378 -7.50 14.49 0.92
C SER A 378 -6.28 14.78 0.03
N GLU A 379 -5.46 13.78 -0.30
CA GLU A 379 -4.14 13.99 -0.93
C GLU A 379 -4.09 13.50 -2.38
N MET A 380 -4.85 12.47 -2.75
CA MET A 380 -4.60 11.67 -3.95
C MET A 380 -5.80 11.54 -4.90
N TRP A 381 -6.90 12.25 -4.65
CA TRP A 381 -8.12 12.13 -5.47
C TRP A 381 -8.30 13.31 -6.43
N GLU A 382 -8.79 13.04 -7.65
CA GLU A 382 -9.13 14.09 -8.62
C GLU A 382 -10.22 15.02 -8.06
N THR A 383 -9.98 16.33 -8.13
CA THR A 383 -10.94 17.36 -7.72
C THR A 383 -11.10 18.39 -8.86
N PRO A 384 -12.29 18.59 -9.45
CA PRO A 384 -13.55 17.88 -9.16
C PRO A 384 -13.50 16.38 -9.45
N THR A 385 -14.28 15.60 -8.70
CA THR A 385 -14.30 14.13 -8.82
C THR A 385 -14.87 13.63 -10.16
N PRO A 386 -14.32 12.55 -10.75
CA PRO A 386 -14.92 11.88 -11.89
C PRO A 386 -16.28 11.26 -11.52
N SER A 387 -17.19 11.17 -12.50
CA SER A 387 -18.50 10.54 -12.31
C SER A 387 -18.40 9.02 -12.07
N PRO A 388 -19.39 8.38 -11.42
CA PRO A 388 -19.39 6.92 -11.29
C PRO A 388 -19.34 6.18 -12.64
N MET A 389 -19.94 6.75 -13.68
CA MET A 389 -19.89 6.19 -15.03
C MET A 389 -18.48 6.24 -15.62
N GLU A 390 -17.73 7.32 -15.36
CA GLU A 390 -16.34 7.45 -15.78
C GLU A 390 -15.46 6.45 -15.03
N MET A 391 -15.60 6.34 -13.70
CA MET A 391 -14.86 5.36 -12.91
C MET A 391 -15.13 3.91 -13.35
N ARG A 392 -16.40 3.56 -13.56
CA ARG A 392 -16.77 2.25 -14.11
C ARG A 392 -16.18 2.02 -15.50
N LYS A 393 -16.16 3.04 -16.35
CA LYS A 393 -15.56 2.97 -17.69
C LYS A 393 -14.06 2.68 -17.59
N ARG A 394 -13.33 3.40 -16.73
CA ARG A 394 -11.89 3.17 -16.50
C ARG A 394 -11.59 1.72 -16.13
N PHE A 395 -12.41 1.12 -15.27
CA PHE A 395 -12.32 -0.32 -14.95
C PHE A 395 -12.62 -1.23 -16.15
N THR A 396 -13.70 -0.97 -16.89
CA THR A 396 -14.13 -1.85 -17.99
C THR A 396 -13.28 -1.76 -19.25
N ASP A 397 -12.57 -0.63 -19.44
CA ASP A 397 -11.63 -0.42 -20.54
C ASP A 397 -10.35 -1.25 -20.37
N ALA A 398 -9.98 -1.57 -19.12
CA ALA A 398 -8.89 -2.49 -18.82
C ALA A 398 -9.30 -3.95 -19.07
N LYS A 399 -8.36 -4.79 -19.53
CA LYS A 399 -8.57 -6.24 -19.70
C LYS A 399 -8.48 -7.01 -18.38
N MET A 400 -7.77 -6.46 -17.41
CA MET A 400 -7.66 -6.93 -16.04
C MET A 400 -7.40 -5.72 -15.13
N SER A 401 -8.05 -5.68 -13.98
CA SER A 401 -7.91 -4.59 -13.01
C SER A 401 -8.40 -5.04 -11.64
N ASP A 402 -7.79 -4.51 -10.60
CA ASP A 402 -8.36 -4.54 -9.25
C ASP A 402 -9.61 -3.65 -9.18
N PRO A 403 -10.73 -4.10 -8.55
CA PRO A 403 -11.91 -3.25 -8.34
C PRO A 403 -11.75 -2.14 -7.30
N GLU A 404 -10.65 -2.06 -6.54
CA GLU A 404 -10.43 -1.17 -5.38
C GLU A 404 -11.24 0.15 -5.41
N VAL A 405 -11.07 0.98 -6.45
CA VAL A 405 -11.62 2.35 -6.48
C VAL A 405 -12.80 2.58 -7.46
N TYR A 406 -13.22 1.55 -8.21
CA TYR A 406 -14.07 1.76 -9.39
C TYR A 406 -15.46 2.36 -9.10
N MET A 407 -15.89 2.34 -7.84
CA MET A 407 -17.18 2.84 -7.36
C MET A 407 -17.06 3.79 -6.16
N ASP A 408 -15.89 4.39 -5.95
CA ASP A 408 -15.65 5.24 -4.77
C ASP A 408 -16.20 6.67 -4.90
N THR A 409 -16.63 7.10 -6.08
CA THR A 409 -17.16 8.47 -6.27
C THR A 409 -18.24 8.87 -5.24
N PRO A 410 -19.27 8.05 -4.93
CA PRO A 410 -20.25 8.39 -3.91
C PRO A 410 -19.62 8.50 -2.51
N LEU A 411 -18.68 7.63 -2.17
CA LEU A 411 -17.98 7.68 -0.89
C LEU A 411 -17.12 8.95 -0.79
N TYR A 412 -16.36 9.28 -1.84
CA TYR A 412 -15.63 10.54 -1.94
C TYR A 412 -16.55 11.74 -1.75
N CYS A 413 -17.69 11.80 -2.43
CA CYS A 413 -18.64 12.90 -2.31
C CYS A 413 -19.19 13.02 -0.88
N ALA A 414 -19.50 11.90 -0.24
CA ALA A 414 -19.95 11.88 1.16
C ALA A 414 -18.84 12.39 2.10
N PHE A 415 -17.59 11.94 1.91
CA PHE A 415 -16.44 12.35 2.73
C PHE A 415 -16.09 13.83 2.54
N SER A 416 -15.87 14.26 1.29
CA SER A 416 -15.32 15.58 0.96
C SER A 416 -16.33 16.71 1.07
N LYS A 417 -17.63 16.39 0.88
CA LYS A 417 -18.69 17.36 0.65
C LYS A 417 -18.37 18.33 -0.49
N GLU A 418 -17.64 17.86 -1.50
CA GLU A 418 -17.27 18.64 -2.68
C GLU A 418 -18.52 19.22 -3.36
N ASN A 419 -18.52 20.52 -3.63
CA ASN A 419 -19.61 21.20 -4.35
C ASN A 419 -19.37 21.16 -5.87
N SER A 420 -19.51 19.97 -6.47
CA SER A 420 -19.44 19.76 -7.92
C SER A 420 -20.76 19.23 -8.46
N THR A 421 -20.94 19.27 -9.79
CA THR A 421 -22.12 18.69 -10.45
C THR A 421 -22.30 17.22 -10.10
N VAL A 422 -21.22 16.44 -10.10
CA VAL A 422 -21.26 15.00 -9.80
C VAL A 422 -21.74 14.75 -8.37
N CYS A 423 -21.12 15.41 -7.38
CA CYS A 423 -21.52 15.20 -5.98
C CYS A 423 -22.92 15.73 -5.66
N ASN A 424 -23.32 16.86 -6.26
CA ASN A 424 -24.66 17.41 -6.11
C ASN A 424 -25.74 16.48 -6.70
N GLU A 425 -25.45 15.79 -7.81
CA GLU A 425 -26.37 14.80 -8.41
C GLU A 425 -26.50 13.53 -7.55
N LEU A 426 -25.42 13.11 -6.89
CA LEU A 426 -25.43 11.94 -6.00
C LEU A 426 -26.15 12.19 -4.68
N ASN A 427 -26.19 13.45 -4.22
CA ASN A 427 -26.94 13.89 -3.04
C ASN A 427 -26.60 13.10 -1.75
N VAL A 428 -25.32 12.76 -1.57
CA VAL A 428 -24.79 12.04 -0.39
C VAL A 428 -24.03 12.97 0.57
N SER A 429 -23.82 14.23 0.18
CA SER A 429 -23.05 15.23 0.95
C SER A 429 -23.91 16.11 1.86
N ASP A 430 -25.25 16.04 1.76
CA ASP A 430 -26.18 16.88 2.53
C ASP A 430 -26.45 16.29 3.92
N TYR A 431 -25.55 16.57 4.85
CA TYR A 431 -25.68 16.19 6.25
C TYR A 431 -25.07 17.24 7.19
N MET A 432 -25.42 17.16 8.48
CA MET A 432 -24.87 18.02 9.52
C MET A 432 -23.44 17.61 9.88
N GLY A 433 -22.52 18.58 10.00
CA GLY A 433 -21.11 18.32 10.31
C GLY A 433 -20.16 18.66 9.17
N ASN A 434 -18.87 18.62 9.48
CA ASN A 434 -17.80 18.83 8.50
C ASN A 434 -17.57 17.54 7.70
N GLY A 435 -16.92 17.64 6.54
CA GLY A 435 -16.51 16.45 5.79
C GLY A 435 -15.42 15.65 6.53
N ILE A 436 -15.33 14.36 6.24
CA ILE A 436 -14.22 13.48 6.67
C ILE A 436 -13.05 13.69 5.69
N ILE A 437 -12.49 14.89 5.70
CA ILE A 437 -11.38 15.32 4.85
C ILE A 437 -10.55 16.37 5.59
N TYR A 438 -9.28 16.54 5.22
CA TYR A 438 -8.47 17.65 5.70
C TYR A 438 -7.95 18.53 4.57
N GLN A 439 -7.63 19.77 4.90
CA GLN A 439 -7.06 20.71 3.93
C GLN A 439 -5.60 20.35 3.66
N GLN A 440 -5.25 20.34 2.38
CA GLN A 440 -3.88 20.18 1.91
C GLN A 440 -3.00 21.31 2.44
N ASP A 441 -1.87 20.96 3.05
CA ASP A 441 -0.96 21.94 3.62
C ASP A 441 0.06 22.45 2.59
N LYS A 442 1.04 23.23 3.06
CA LYS A 442 2.07 23.83 2.20
C LYS A 442 3.02 22.82 1.53
N TYR A 443 3.04 21.56 1.97
CA TYR A 443 3.90 20.50 1.42
C TYR A 443 3.17 19.67 0.35
N TRP A 444 1.84 19.68 0.35
CA TRP A 444 1.08 18.95 -0.66
C TRP A 444 1.45 19.36 -2.08
N ASN A 445 1.75 18.37 -2.91
CA ASN A 445 2.13 18.51 -4.31
C ASN A 445 3.25 19.56 -4.53
N LYS A 446 4.24 19.57 -3.64
CA LYS A 446 5.48 20.33 -3.80
C LYS A 446 6.65 19.39 -4.04
N SER A 447 7.54 19.81 -4.93
CA SER A 447 8.84 19.16 -5.04
C SER A 447 9.57 19.26 -3.71
N ALA A 448 10.04 18.12 -3.21
CA ALA A 448 10.91 18.05 -2.05
C ALA A 448 12.35 18.37 -2.43
N VAL A 449 13.00 19.22 -1.64
CA VAL A 449 14.42 19.52 -1.76
C VAL A 449 15.19 18.44 -1.02
N ILE A 450 16.05 17.71 -1.72
CA ILE A 450 16.91 16.69 -1.12
C ILE A 450 17.90 17.40 -0.17
N PRO A 451 17.91 17.06 1.13
CA PRO A 451 18.85 17.66 2.07
C PRO A 451 20.30 17.44 1.66
N GLU A 452 21.16 18.43 1.94
CA GLU A 452 22.59 18.37 1.56
C GLU A 452 23.32 17.15 2.15
N GLN A 453 22.88 16.66 3.32
CA GLN A 453 23.45 15.50 4.00
C GLN A 453 22.86 14.16 3.54
N ALA A 454 21.85 14.16 2.67
CA ALA A 454 21.07 12.98 2.34
C ALA A 454 21.12 12.63 0.84
N SER A 455 20.69 11.42 0.53
CA SER A 455 20.37 10.99 -0.83
C SER A 455 19.00 10.31 -0.86
N VAL A 456 18.47 10.08 -2.07
CA VAL A 456 17.19 9.40 -2.28
C VAL A 456 17.36 8.22 -3.25
N LEU A 457 17.01 7.02 -2.81
CA LEU A 457 16.95 5.82 -3.63
C LEU A 457 15.49 5.45 -3.90
N LEU A 458 15.10 5.38 -5.17
CA LEU A 458 13.79 4.90 -5.60
C LEU A 458 13.96 3.48 -6.15
N LEU A 459 13.07 2.57 -5.78
CA LEU A 459 13.01 1.21 -6.28
C LEU A 459 11.62 0.99 -6.89
N ASN A 460 11.53 0.58 -8.16
CA ASN A 460 10.23 0.30 -8.77
C ASN A 460 10.27 -0.76 -9.87
N GLY A 461 9.25 -1.61 -9.92
CA GLY A 461 9.04 -2.58 -10.99
C GLY A 461 8.29 -1.97 -12.17
N ARG A 462 8.59 -2.41 -13.40
CA ARG A 462 7.79 -2.05 -14.59
C ARG A 462 6.46 -2.79 -14.67
N LEU A 463 6.35 -3.93 -13.99
CA LEU A 463 5.13 -4.73 -13.90
C LEU A 463 4.47 -4.66 -12.52
N ASP A 464 4.72 -3.58 -11.77
CA ASP A 464 3.98 -3.24 -10.56
C ASP A 464 2.64 -2.60 -10.95
N PRO A 465 1.50 -3.29 -10.79
CA PRO A 465 0.19 -2.76 -11.19
C PRO A 465 -0.42 -1.83 -10.13
N LEU A 466 0.17 -1.76 -8.92
CA LEU A 466 -0.33 -0.96 -7.81
C LEU A 466 0.34 0.42 -7.79
N THR A 467 1.64 0.46 -8.09
CA THR A 467 2.41 1.71 -8.15
C THR A 467 3.27 1.76 -9.41
N LEU A 468 2.71 2.40 -10.44
CA LEU A 468 3.28 2.38 -11.78
C LEU A 468 4.65 3.07 -11.85
N HIS A 469 5.57 2.42 -12.57
CA HIS A 469 6.93 2.89 -12.81
C HIS A 469 7.02 4.35 -13.30
N LYS A 470 6.08 4.79 -14.14
CA LYS A 470 6.06 6.17 -14.67
C LYS A 470 5.94 7.24 -13.58
N TYR A 471 5.30 6.93 -12.45
CA TYR A 471 5.18 7.86 -11.33
C TYR A 471 6.47 7.94 -10.52
N ALA A 472 7.22 6.84 -10.39
CA ALA A 472 8.58 6.85 -9.86
C ALA A 472 9.53 7.71 -10.73
N GLU A 473 9.43 7.61 -12.06
CA GLU A 473 10.18 8.49 -12.99
C GLU A 473 9.78 9.97 -12.83
N ALA A 474 8.48 10.24 -12.70
CA ALA A 474 7.97 11.60 -12.51
C ALA A 474 8.45 12.20 -11.17
N LEU A 475 8.45 11.42 -10.08
CA LEU A 475 8.98 11.84 -8.79
C LEU A 475 10.49 12.09 -8.86
N LEU A 476 11.24 11.17 -9.48
CA LEU A 476 12.69 11.33 -9.67
C LEU A 476 12.99 12.63 -10.41
N GLU A 477 12.25 12.95 -11.47
CA GLU A 477 12.38 14.22 -12.20
C GLU A 477 12.03 15.42 -11.31
N ALA A 478 10.97 15.32 -10.52
CA ALA A 478 10.44 16.41 -9.71
C ALA A 478 11.31 16.76 -8.48
N LEU A 479 11.99 15.80 -7.84
CA LEU A 479 12.84 16.05 -6.66
C LEU A 479 13.93 17.11 -6.94
N ASP A 480 14.09 18.10 -6.06
CA ASP A 480 15.11 19.15 -6.22
C ASP A 480 16.44 18.69 -5.58
N GLY A 481 17.40 18.34 -6.43
CA GLY A 481 18.73 17.85 -6.04
C GLY A 481 19.22 16.70 -6.93
N ASP A 482 20.53 16.54 -7.04
CA ASP A 482 21.17 15.54 -7.92
C ASP A 482 21.50 14.22 -7.21
N ASN A 483 21.46 14.18 -5.87
CA ASN A 483 21.82 13.00 -5.09
C ASN A 483 20.65 12.02 -4.98
N LYS A 484 20.20 11.52 -6.13
CA LYS A 484 19.04 10.64 -6.27
C LYS A 484 19.29 9.59 -7.35
N GLU A 485 18.70 8.41 -7.18
CA GLU A 485 18.79 7.32 -8.15
C GLU A 485 17.51 6.48 -8.16
N LEU A 486 17.06 6.06 -9.34
CA LEU A 486 15.99 5.08 -9.52
C LEU A 486 16.59 3.77 -10.04
N VAL A 487 16.41 2.69 -9.29
CA VAL A 487 16.67 1.33 -9.75
C VAL A 487 15.36 0.74 -10.26
N THR A 488 15.37 0.30 -11.52
CA THR A 488 14.20 -0.26 -12.20
C THR A 488 14.35 -1.76 -12.34
N PHE A 489 13.30 -2.49 -11.99
CA PHE A 489 13.21 -3.94 -12.17
C PHE A 489 12.23 -4.25 -13.31
N GLU A 490 12.63 -5.12 -14.24
CA GLU A 490 11.88 -5.30 -15.48
C GLU A 490 10.56 -6.06 -15.28
N TYR A 491 10.56 -7.05 -14.38
CA TYR A 491 9.45 -8.00 -14.25
C TYR A 491 8.82 -8.09 -12.87
N SER A 492 9.35 -7.40 -11.87
CA SER A 492 8.81 -7.44 -10.51
C SER A 492 7.42 -6.82 -10.43
N VAL A 493 6.69 -7.18 -9.35
CA VAL A 493 5.37 -6.63 -9.02
C VAL A 493 5.52 -5.63 -7.87
N HIS A 494 4.47 -5.40 -7.09
CA HIS A 494 4.52 -4.52 -5.93
C HIS A 494 5.47 -4.99 -4.83
N ASP A 495 6.08 -4.02 -4.13
CA ASP A 495 7.12 -4.19 -3.09
C ASP A 495 8.39 -4.81 -3.68
N GLN A 496 9.39 -3.99 -4.04
CA GLN A 496 10.60 -4.48 -4.68
C GLN A 496 11.50 -5.23 -3.70
N ILE A 497 11.38 -4.99 -2.39
CA ILE A 497 12.11 -5.75 -1.39
C ILE A 497 11.67 -7.21 -1.39
N SER A 498 10.39 -7.52 -1.58
CA SER A 498 9.92 -8.91 -1.61
C SER A 498 9.75 -9.50 -3.02
N SER A 499 9.57 -8.67 -4.05
CA SER A 499 9.20 -9.11 -5.40
C SER A 499 10.34 -9.21 -6.42
N THR A 500 11.59 -9.18 -5.96
CA THR A 500 12.80 -9.23 -6.82
C THR A 500 13.69 -10.44 -6.53
N PRO A 501 13.15 -11.68 -6.59
CA PRO A 501 13.91 -12.88 -6.26
C PRO A 501 15.11 -13.06 -7.22
N LEU A 502 16.23 -13.52 -6.68
CA LEU A 502 17.43 -13.87 -7.46
C LEU A 502 17.34 -15.27 -8.08
N GLU A 503 16.51 -16.12 -7.50
CA GLU A 503 16.18 -17.44 -8.02
C GLU A 503 14.66 -17.61 -8.03
N GLU A 504 14.09 -18.16 -9.11
CA GLU A 504 12.63 -18.19 -9.34
C GLU A 504 11.80 -18.83 -8.19
N ASN A 505 12.39 -19.78 -7.46
CA ASN A 505 11.82 -20.40 -6.26
C ASN A 505 12.79 -20.31 -5.06
N GLY A 506 13.63 -19.28 -5.04
CA GLY A 506 14.65 -19.06 -4.03
C GLY A 506 14.08 -18.56 -2.70
N ASP A 507 14.98 -18.42 -1.74
CA ASP A 507 14.69 -17.86 -0.43
C ASP A 507 14.24 -16.39 -0.56
N ARG A 508 13.07 -16.07 0.01
CA ARG A 508 12.49 -14.72 -0.03
C ARG A 508 13.21 -13.72 0.88
N SER A 509 14.06 -14.19 1.79
CA SER A 509 14.98 -13.34 2.54
C SER A 509 16.23 -12.96 1.73
N HIS A 510 16.34 -13.40 0.47
CA HIS A 510 17.45 -13.10 -0.44
C HIS A 510 16.92 -12.59 -1.80
N THR A 511 16.58 -11.30 -1.84
CA THR A 511 16.12 -10.61 -3.06
C THR A 511 17.10 -9.51 -3.47
N CYS A 512 17.03 -9.08 -4.73
CA CYS A 512 17.87 -7.97 -5.18
C CYS A 512 17.49 -6.65 -4.50
N GLY A 513 16.19 -6.37 -4.32
CA GLY A 513 15.71 -5.19 -3.61
C GLY A 513 16.25 -5.12 -2.17
N LEU A 514 16.21 -6.23 -1.43
CA LEU A 514 16.78 -6.28 -0.09
C LEU A 514 18.30 -6.10 -0.10
N ASN A 515 19.01 -6.71 -1.05
CA ASN A 515 20.46 -6.52 -1.21
C ASN A 515 20.81 -5.04 -1.48
N LEU A 516 20.04 -4.34 -2.31
CA LEU A 516 20.21 -2.91 -2.56
C LEU A 516 20.00 -2.10 -1.28
N LEU A 517 18.93 -2.38 -0.53
CA LEU A 517 18.63 -1.69 0.74
C LEU A 517 19.75 -1.92 1.76
N VAL A 518 20.21 -3.17 1.93
CA VAL A 518 21.32 -3.53 2.81
C VAL A 518 22.60 -2.82 2.38
N SER A 519 22.92 -2.79 1.08
CA SER A 519 24.08 -2.07 0.55
C SER A 519 23.99 -0.57 0.81
N TYR A 520 22.82 0.03 0.57
CA TYR A 520 22.56 1.44 0.81
C TYR A 520 22.73 1.82 2.29
N VAL A 521 22.21 1.00 3.21
CA VAL A 521 22.37 1.18 4.66
C VAL A 521 23.83 1.02 5.08
N LYS A 522 24.54 -0.03 4.63
CA LYS A 522 25.98 -0.24 4.92
C LYS A 522 26.83 0.96 4.52
N ASN A 523 26.41 1.66 3.46
CA ASN A 523 27.12 2.82 2.92
C ASN A 523 26.55 4.17 3.39
N ASN A 524 25.73 4.20 4.45
CA ASN A 524 25.13 5.42 5.03
C ASN A 524 24.41 6.29 3.98
N GLY A 525 23.69 5.67 3.05
CA GLY A 525 22.97 6.36 1.98
C GLY A 525 23.85 6.88 0.84
N ASN A 526 25.12 6.48 0.74
CA ASN A 526 25.97 6.90 -0.37
C ASN A 526 25.66 6.11 -1.66
N LEU A 527 24.94 6.73 -2.60
CA LEU A 527 24.57 6.14 -3.89
C LEU A 527 25.77 5.73 -4.75
N GLN A 528 26.92 6.41 -4.63
CA GLN A 528 28.13 6.05 -5.40
C GLN A 528 28.76 4.72 -4.94
N LEU A 529 28.38 4.24 -3.76
CA LEU A 529 28.83 2.96 -3.20
C LEU A 529 27.72 1.90 -3.23
N LEU A 530 26.57 2.20 -3.83
CA LEU A 530 25.46 1.26 -3.96
C LEU A 530 25.89 0.08 -4.85
N ASP A 531 25.90 -1.11 -4.26
CA ASP A 531 26.16 -2.35 -4.98
C ASP A 531 24.90 -2.80 -5.72
N LYS A 532 24.91 -2.64 -7.05
CA LYS A 532 23.80 -2.99 -7.94
C LYS A 532 24.05 -4.28 -8.74
N SER A 533 25.07 -5.07 -8.37
CA SER A 533 25.43 -6.30 -9.09
C SER A 533 24.26 -7.27 -9.25
N CYS A 534 23.37 -7.34 -8.26
CA CYS A 534 22.20 -8.22 -8.29
C CYS A 534 21.16 -7.86 -9.36
N VAL A 535 21.17 -6.63 -9.90
CA VAL A 535 20.18 -6.17 -10.89
C VAL A 535 20.36 -6.92 -12.21
N ASP A 536 21.62 -7.15 -12.61
CA ASP A 536 21.95 -7.91 -13.83
C ASP A 536 21.79 -9.43 -13.64
N GLU A 537 21.59 -9.90 -12.41
CA GLU A 537 21.40 -11.31 -12.06
C GLU A 537 19.92 -11.73 -11.99
N GLN A 538 18.98 -10.80 -12.18
CA GLN A 538 17.56 -11.12 -12.14
C GLN A 538 17.16 -12.10 -13.25
N PRO A 539 16.30 -13.09 -12.93
CA PRO A 539 15.85 -14.07 -13.92
C PRO A 539 14.99 -13.42 -15.01
N GLU A 540 15.11 -13.93 -16.24
CA GLU A 540 14.16 -13.62 -17.32
C GLU A 540 12.74 -14.06 -16.93
N PHE A 541 11.73 -13.36 -17.46
CA PHE A 541 10.34 -13.71 -17.20
C PHE A 541 9.95 -15.05 -17.84
N ASN A 542 9.30 -15.92 -17.05
CA ASN A 542 8.82 -17.22 -17.49
C ASN A 542 7.31 -17.36 -17.23
N TYR A 543 6.54 -17.71 -18.27
CA TYR A 543 5.10 -17.98 -18.17
C TYR A 543 4.76 -19.33 -17.54
N ALA A 544 5.70 -20.27 -17.46
CA ALA A 544 5.42 -21.57 -16.87
C ALA A 544 5.27 -21.43 -15.35
N ALA A 545 4.06 -21.68 -14.84
CA ALA A 545 3.83 -21.79 -13.41
C ALA A 545 4.53 -23.05 -12.85
N PRO A 546 5.11 -23.01 -11.64
CA PRO A 546 5.70 -24.21 -11.05
C PRO A 546 4.65 -25.31 -10.88
N MET A 547 5.04 -26.57 -11.10
CA MET A 547 4.11 -27.72 -11.08
C MET A 547 3.36 -27.86 -9.74
N GLU A 548 4.01 -27.50 -8.63
CA GLU A 548 3.40 -27.43 -7.30
C GLU A 548 2.16 -26.53 -7.28
N TYR A 549 2.24 -25.34 -7.89
CA TYR A 549 1.12 -24.41 -8.01
C TYR A 549 0.08 -24.89 -9.01
N ILE A 550 0.48 -25.56 -10.10
CA ILE A 550 -0.49 -26.14 -11.04
C ILE A 550 -1.31 -27.23 -10.33
N ASN A 551 -0.65 -28.14 -9.61
CA ASN A 551 -1.31 -29.19 -8.82
C ASN A 551 -2.23 -28.60 -7.75
N ALA A 552 -1.72 -27.64 -6.97
CA ALA A 552 -2.45 -27.06 -5.85
C ALA A 552 -3.63 -26.18 -6.31
N LEU A 553 -3.49 -25.42 -7.39
CA LEU A 553 -4.47 -24.38 -7.75
C LEU A 553 -5.39 -24.77 -8.92
N LEU A 554 -4.93 -25.67 -9.79
CA LEU A 554 -5.70 -26.17 -10.93
C LEU A 554 -6.06 -27.67 -10.80
N GLY A 555 -5.44 -28.41 -9.87
CA GLY A 555 -5.76 -29.82 -9.65
C GLY A 555 -5.41 -30.71 -10.84
N THR A 556 -4.35 -30.39 -11.58
CA THR A 556 -3.99 -31.06 -12.84
C THR A 556 -2.47 -31.07 -13.05
N ASP A 557 -1.98 -31.92 -13.96
CA ASP A 557 -0.55 -32.09 -14.29
C ASP A 557 -0.08 -31.23 -15.48
N ASP A 558 -0.99 -30.54 -16.15
CA ASP A 558 -0.69 -29.58 -17.22
C ASP A 558 -1.65 -28.37 -17.14
N ALA A 559 -1.07 -27.17 -17.08
CA ALA A 559 -1.84 -25.95 -16.86
C ALA A 559 -2.87 -25.65 -17.98
N TYR A 560 -2.64 -26.10 -19.21
CA TYR A 560 -3.46 -25.76 -20.38
C TYR A 560 -4.41 -26.88 -20.81
N ASP A 561 -3.89 -28.11 -20.94
CA ASP A 561 -4.56 -29.27 -21.51
C ASP A 561 -4.80 -30.40 -20.51
N GLY A 562 -4.25 -30.30 -19.30
CA GLY A 562 -4.41 -31.30 -18.26
C GLY A 562 -5.87 -31.46 -17.83
N VAL A 563 -6.20 -32.66 -17.36
CA VAL A 563 -7.53 -33.04 -16.86
C VAL A 563 -7.53 -32.97 -15.34
N PHE A 564 -8.66 -32.57 -14.75
CA PHE A 564 -8.79 -32.52 -13.30
C PHE A 564 -8.54 -33.89 -12.67
N ASN A 565 -7.72 -33.91 -11.63
CA ASN A 565 -7.37 -35.10 -10.86
C ASN A 565 -7.31 -34.75 -9.37
N SER A 566 -8.35 -35.16 -8.64
CA SER A 566 -8.48 -34.88 -7.21
C SER A 566 -7.36 -35.46 -6.33
N SER A 567 -6.54 -36.40 -6.84
CA SER A 567 -5.38 -36.90 -6.10
C SER A 567 -4.23 -35.90 -6.04
N LEU A 568 -4.12 -35.00 -7.03
CA LEU A 568 -3.10 -33.94 -7.07
C LEU A 568 -3.45 -32.77 -6.14
N SER A 569 -4.74 -32.56 -5.88
CA SER A 569 -5.24 -31.50 -4.99
C SER A 569 -5.11 -31.82 -3.50
N ALA A 570 -4.90 -33.08 -3.12
CA ALA A 570 -4.98 -33.53 -1.72
C ALA A 570 -3.68 -33.37 -0.93
N GLU A 571 -2.56 -33.08 -1.59
CA GLU A 571 -1.25 -32.89 -0.93
C GLU A 571 -1.09 -31.49 -0.31
N TYR A 572 -1.93 -30.52 -0.69
CA TYR A 572 -2.00 -29.19 -0.06
C TYR A 572 -3.28 -29.10 0.77
N SER A 573 -3.21 -29.45 2.06
CA SER A 573 -4.25 -29.07 3.00
C SER A 573 -4.21 -27.55 3.16
N TRP A 574 -5.32 -26.89 2.84
CA TRP A 574 -5.57 -25.45 3.02
C TRP A 574 -5.53 -25.04 4.51
N GLN A 575 -4.37 -25.18 5.16
CA GLN A 575 -4.12 -24.71 6.52
C GLN A 575 -3.51 -23.32 6.50
#